data_AF-A0ABD3XTM0-F1
#
_entry.id   AF-A0ABD3XTM0-F1
#
_cell.length_a   1.000
_cell.length_b   1.000
_cell.length_c   1.000
_cell.angle_alpha   90.00
_cell.angle_beta   90.00
_cell.angle_gamma   90.00
#
_symmetry.space_group_name_H-M   'P 1'
#
loop_
_entity.id
_entity.type
_entity.pdbx_description
1 polymer ?
#
loop_
_entity_poly.entity_id
_entity_poly.type
_entity_poly.pdbx_seq_one_letter_code
_entity_poly.pdbx_strand_id
1 'polypeptide(L)'
;MAKVQIKRIYDLVMIISYVSASDVSNKWMLDHDFENNLDTSDLLWDTDGISSLLVCGGLCNSNPSCRSFFYHSSLKKCLGSQSYKRGLPSGQSVQQGWKYYTKSQQCDGDYIFNKTMGLCFKIHPETKPYLEAMDACEAEGAKLIIIRNDMEYEQVRNALKDAGPLTYPLNGLRKTVSNGIATWKWWNGQIPPSLDWAPFQPDNLLWNEYCGNFISVLGFPYQFDDVDCDLPNSFVCQKNI
;
A
#
# COMPACT_ATOMS: atom_id res chain seq x y z
N MET A 1 36.70 59.35 -3.25
CA MET A 1 36.12 58.25 -2.44
C MET A 1 34.68 58.07 -2.93
N ALA A 2 34.12 56.94 -3.33
CA ALA A 2 34.58 55.60 -3.66
C ALA A 2 33.57 55.05 -4.71
N LYS A 3 34.04 54.23 -5.65
CA LYS A 3 33.25 53.61 -6.72
C LYS A 3 32.27 52.57 -6.14
N VAL A 4 30.98 52.65 -6.47
CA VAL A 4 30.05 51.53 -6.27
C VAL A 4 29.95 50.77 -7.59
N GLN A 5 30.56 49.58 -7.62
CA GLN A 5 30.46 48.63 -8.73
C GLN A 5 29.25 47.73 -8.55
N ILE A 6 28.58 47.49 -9.67
CA ILE A 6 27.58 46.45 -9.90
C ILE A 6 28.23 45.09 -9.59
N LYS A 7 27.73 44.38 -8.58
CA LYS A 7 28.17 43.01 -8.26
C LYS A 7 26.98 42.04 -8.28
N ARG A 8 27.23 40.95 -9.00
CA ARG A 8 26.33 39.91 -9.52
C ARG A 8 25.49 39.18 -8.46
N ILE A 9 24.30 38.80 -8.92
CA ILE A 9 23.41 37.75 -8.43
C ILE A 9 24.17 36.42 -8.34
N TYR A 10 24.67 35.99 -7.18
CA TYR A 10 25.20 34.62 -6.97
C TYR A 10 25.23 34.10 -5.52
N ASP A 11 24.53 34.71 -4.55
CA ASP A 11 24.58 34.24 -3.15
C ASP A 11 23.20 33.94 -2.57
N LEU A 12 22.55 32.89 -3.09
CA LEU A 12 21.41 32.23 -2.43
C LEU A 12 21.37 30.72 -2.74
N VAL A 13 22.55 30.11 -2.79
CA VAL A 13 22.73 28.67 -2.75
C VAL A 13 23.68 28.40 -1.60
N MET A 14 23.23 27.64 -0.60
CA MET A 14 24.03 26.81 0.34
C MET A 14 23.35 26.72 1.72
N ILE A 15 22.18 26.10 1.80
CA ILE A 15 21.81 25.17 2.89
C ILE A 15 20.90 24.10 2.30
N ILE A 16 21.49 23.11 1.62
CA ILE A 16 20.88 21.78 1.52
C ILE A 16 21.96 20.83 2.03
N SER A 17 21.79 20.40 3.27
CA SER A 17 22.56 19.35 3.89
C SER A 17 22.44 18.07 3.07
N TYR A 18 23.61 17.51 2.76
CA TYR A 18 23.88 16.21 2.14
C TYR A 18 22.79 15.16 2.39
N VAL A 19 21.94 14.94 1.39
CA VAL A 19 21.35 13.63 1.12
C VAL A 19 22.21 13.02 0.03
N SER A 20 22.81 11.87 0.29
CA SER A 20 23.62 11.14 -0.67
C SER A 20 22.84 10.90 -1.96
N ALA A 21 23.51 11.08 -3.10
CA ALA A 21 22.98 10.94 -4.45
C ALA A 21 22.63 9.49 -4.85
N SER A 22 22.20 8.65 -3.91
CA SER A 22 21.81 7.26 -4.10
C SER A 22 20.35 6.96 -3.72
N ASP A 23 19.57 7.92 -3.20
CA ASP A 23 18.24 7.62 -2.61
C ASP A 23 17.01 8.26 -3.28
N VAL A 24 17.14 8.97 -4.41
CA VAL A 24 15.99 9.73 -4.99
C VAL A 24 15.75 9.50 -6.49
N SER A 25 16.50 8.62 -7.16
CA SER A 25 16.23 8.31 -8.56
C SER A 25 15.15 7.22 -8.72
N ASN A 26 13.89 7.63 -8.82
CA ASN A 26 12.85 7.02 -9.66
C ASN A 26 12.46 5.56 -9.39
N LYS A 27 11.62 5.34 -8.37
CA LYS A 27 10.89 4.09 -8.15
C LYS A 27 9.70 3.93 -9.13
N TRP A 28 9.90 4.09 -10.45
CA TRP A 28 8.88 3.80 -11.47
C TRP A 28 9.38 2.70 -12.41
N MET A 29 8.76 1.53 -12.36
CA MET A 29 9.11 0.35 -13.15
C MET A 29 8.19 0.19 -14.35
N LEU A 30 8.79 -0.14 -15.49
CA LEU A 30 8.09 -0.52 -16.70
C LEU A 30 7.41 -1.87 -16.47
N ASP A 31 6.09 -1.92 -16.65
CA ASP A 31 5.33 -3.16 -16.60
C ASP A 31 4.97 -3.56 -18.04
N HIS A 32 5.68 -4.58 -18.52
CA HIS A 32 5.63 -5.05 -19.90
C HIS A 32 4.28 -5.68 -20.27
N ASP A 33 3.50 -6.14 -19.29
CA ASP A 33 2.21 -6.80 -19.53
C ASP A 33 1.21 -5.83 -20.19
N PHE A 34 1.36 -4.52 -19.96
CA PHE A 34 0.44 -3.48 -20.43
C PHE A 34 1.06 -2.51 -21.44
N GLU A 35 2.24 -2.82 -21.98
CA GLU A 35 2.78 -2.04 -23.08
C GLU A 35 1.82 -2.04 -24.27
N ASN A 36 1.59 -0.85 -24.84
CA ASN A 36 0.68 -0.62 -25.97
C ASN A 36 -0.80 -0.98 -25.71
N ASN A 37 -1.16 -1.35 -24.48
CA ASN A 37 -2.53 -1.65 -24.07
C ASN A 37 -3.07 -0.49 -23.24
N LEU A 38 -3.52 0.55 -23.94
CA LEU A 38 -3.96 1.79 -23.30
C LEU A 38 -5.38 1.65 -22.74
N ASP A 39 -5.48 1.48 -21.43
CA ASP A 39 -6.75 1.55 -20.70
C ASP A 39 -6.96 2.94 -20.07
N THR A 40 -7.95 3.67 -20.58
CA THR A 40 -8.27 5.04 -20.16
C THR A 40 -9.47 5.13 -19.21
N SER A 41 -9.99 4.00 -18.74
CA SER A 41 -11.23 3.94 -17.94
C SER A 41 -11.19 4.69 -16.60
N ASP A 42 -10.00 4.89 -16.04
CA ASP A 42 -9.81 5.44 -14.69
C ASP A 42 -8.72 6.52 -14.63
N LEU A 43 -8.54 7.26 -15.73
CA LEU A 43 -7.55 8.33 -15.79
C LEU A 43 -7.87 9.46 -14.80
N LEU A 44 -6.84 9.85 -14.06
CA LEU A 44 -6.81 11.08 -13.26
C LEU A 44 -6.49 12.30 -14.13
N TRP A 45 -5.63 12.11 -15.14
CA TRP A 45 -5.33 13.15 -16.13
C TRP A 45 -4.90 12.54 -17.47
N ASP A 46 -5.10 13.34 -18.50
CA ASP A 46 -4.53 13.18 -19.83
C ASP A 46 -3.85 14.51 -20.17
N THR A 47 -2.53 14.53 -20.30
CA THR A 47 -1.78 15.77 -20.58
C THR A 47 -0.65 15.58 -21.58
N ASP A 48 -0.49 16.59 -22.44
CA ASP A 48 0.55 16.69 -23.46
C ASP A 48 1.71 17.59 -23.00
N GLY A 49 2.80 17.61 -23.76
CA GLY A 49 3.97 18.46 -23.47
C GLY A 49 4.88 17.96 -22.35
N ILE A 50 4.69 16.73 -21.87
CA ILE A 50 5.51 16.11 -20.83
C ILE A 50 6.82 15.60 -21.43
N SER A 51 7.90 16.28 -21.07
CA SER A 51 9.21 16.14 -21.74
C SER A 51 9.89 14.80 -21.51
N SER A 52 9.61 14.15 -20.37
CA SER A 52 10.27 12.91 -19.95
C SER A 52 9.42 12.03 -19.05
N LEU A 53 9.80 10.76 -18.97
CA LEU A 53 9.29 9.79 -17.99
C LEU A 53 9.37 10.32 -16.56
N LEU A 54 10.47 10.99 -16.21
CA LEU A 54 10.71 11.52 -14.87
C LEU A 54 9.69 12.59 -14.50
N VAL A 55 9.34 13.46 -15.45
CA VAL A 55 8.33 14.48 -15.25
C VAL A 55 6.94 13.83 -15.11
N CYS A 56 6.61 12.84 -15.94
CA CYS A 56 5.34 12.11 -15.82
C CYS A 56 5.22 11.38 -14.47
N GLY A 57 6.28 10.70 -14.04
CA GLY A 57 6.35 10.07 -12.72
C GLY A 57 6.31 11.06 -11.56
N GLY A 58 6.89 12.26 -11.72
CA GLY A 58 6.79 13.36 -10.77
C GLY A 58 5.35 13.87 -10.60
N LEU A 59 4.59 13.98 -11.70
CA LEU A 59 3.16 14.31 -11.65
C LEU A 59 2.38 13.25 -10.86
N CYS A 60 2.67 11.98 -11.11
CA CYS A 60 2.03 10.88 -10.37
C CYS A 60 2.38 10.90 -8.88
N ASN A 61 3.65 11.11 -8.53
CA ASN A 61 4.08 11.25 -7.13
C ASN A 61 3.44 12.46 -6.42
N SER A 62 3.11 13.53 -7.15
CA SER A 62 2.49 14.73 -6.59
C SER A 62 0.99 14.59 -6.38
N ASN A 63 0.36 13.52 -6.88
CA ASN A 63 -1.06 13.24 -6.73
C ASN A 63 -1.27 11.99 -5.86
N PRO A 64 -1.84 12.11 -4.64
CA PRO A 64 -1.97 10.99 -3.71
C PRO A 64 -2.92 9.89 -4.19
N SER A 65 -3.79 10.18 -5.16
CA SER A 65 -4.67 9.19 -5.79
C SER A 65 -3.99 8.43 -6.91
N CYS A 66 -2.85 8.90 -7.41
CA CYS A 66 -2.17 8.25 -8.52
C CYS A 66 -1.48 6.95 -8.07
N ARG A 67 -1.63 5.92 -8.88
CA ARG A 67 -1.06 4.58 -8.65
C ARG A 67 -0.18 4.12 -9.80
N SER A 68 -0.53 4.50 -11.02
CA SER A 68 0.20 4.13 -12.23
C SER A 68 0.07 5.22 -13.29
N PHE A 69 0.86 5.14 -14.35
CA PHE A 69 0.68 6.02 -15.51
C PHE A 69 1.14 5.38 -16.82
N PHE A 70 0.61 5.87 -17.92
CA PHE A 70 1.16 5.63 -19.25
C PHE A 70 1.96 6.83 -19.72
N TYR A 71 3.09 6.58 -20.37
CA TYR A 71 3.92 7.61 -20.96
C TYR A 71 4.26 7.26 -22.41
N HIS A 72 4.04 8.21 -23.32
CA HIS A 72 4.44 8.11 -24.71
C HIS A 72 5.54 9.12 -25.01
N SER A 73 6.75 8.63 -25.27
CA SER A 73 7.94 9.48 -25.40
C SER A 73 7.95 10.36 -26.65
N SER A 74 7.46 9.87 -27.78
CA SER A 74 7.37 10.64 -29.03
C SER A 74 6.26 11.69 -29.00
N LEU A 75 5.08 11.33 -28.45
CA LEU A 75 3.94 12.24 -28.32
C LEU A 75 4.09 13.23 -27.16
N LYS A 76 5.08 13.03 -26.27
CA LYS A 76 5.25 13.82 -25.04
C LYS A 76 3.97 13.81 -24.20
N LYS A 77 3.34 12.65 -24.12
CA LYS A 77 2.02 12.48 -23.52
C LYS A 77 2.11 11.63 -22.25
N CYS A 78 1.38 12.04 -21.21
CA CYS A 78 1.37 11.41 -19.89
C CYS A 78 -0.07 11.23 -19.41
N LEU A 79 -0.43 10.00 -19.07
CA LEU A 79 -1.77 9.63 -18.61
C LEU A 79 -1.66 9.02 -17.21
N GLY A 80 -2.08 9.73 -16.18
CA GLY A 80 -2.08 9.20 -14.80
C GLY A 80 -3.35 8.45 -14.48
N SER A 81 -3.27 7.38 -13.70
CA SER A 81 -4.38 6.50 -13.34
C SER A 81 -4.49 6.31 -11.83
N GLN A 82 -5.72 6.17 -11.35
CA GLN A 82 -6.01 5.95 -9.92
C GLN A 82 -5.88 4.50 -9.48
N SER A 83 -5.68 3.56 -10.42
CA SER A 83 -5.51 2.14 -10.11
C SER A 83 -4.28 1.56 -10.80
N TYR A 84 -3.95 0.31 -10.44
CA TYR A 84 -3.05 -0.52 -11.20
C TYR A 84 -3.88 -1.29 -12.24
N LYS A 85 -3.42 -1.30 -13.50
CA LYS A 85 -4.04 -2.09 -14.57
C LYS A 85 -3.95 -3.58 -14.25
N ARG A 86 -5.06 -4.29 -14.45
CA ARG A 86 -5.24 -5.72 -14.13
C ARG A 86 -5.95 -6.41 -15.28
N GLY A 87 -5.35 -7.48 -15.80
CA GLY A 87 -5.86 -8.23 -16.95
C GLY A 87 -5.73 -7.47 -18.28
N LEU A 88 -5.36 -8.17 -19.35
CA LEU A 88 -5.37 -7.57 -20.68
C LEU A 88 -6.82 -7.25 -21.08
N PRO A 89 -7.14 -6.02 -21.49
CA PRO A 89 -8.49 -5.68 -21.92
C PRO A 89 -8.84 -6.48 -23.18
N SER A 90 -9.83 -7.36 -23.06
CA SER A 90 -10.36 -8.15 -24.18
C SER A 90 -10.93 -7.21 -25.25
N GLY A 91 -10.28 -7.14 -26.41
CA GLY A 91 -10.77 -6.40 -27.58
C GLY A 91 -10.32 -4.94 -27.70
N GLN A 92 -9.30 -4.49 -26.98
CA GLN A 92 -8.69 -3.17 -27.23
C GLN A 92 -7.72 -3.17 -28.42
N SER A 93 -7.70 -2.05 -29.15
CA SER A 93 -6.74 -1.80 -30.22
C SER A 93 -5.34 -1.56 -29.64
N VAL A 94 -4.34 -2.25 -30.17
CA VAL A 94 -2.93 -2.04 -29.82
C VAL A 94 -2.52 -0.63 -30.23
N GLN A 95 -2.16 0.22 -29.26
CA GLN A 95 -1.67 1.57 -29.51
C GLN A 95 -0.15 1.62 -29.34
N GLN A 96 0.59 1.65 -30.45
CA GLN A 96 2.04 1.52 -30.45
C GLN A 96 2.75 2.72 -29.80
N GLY A 97 3.78 2.48 -28.99
CA GLY A 97 4.64 3.50 -28.39
C GLY A 97 4.27 3.91 -26.96
N TRP A 98 3.17 3.37 -26.43
CA TRP A 98 2.77 3.58 -25.04
C TRP A 98 3.48 2.62 -24.09
N LYS A 99 4.12 3.19 -23.08
CA LYS A 99 4.74 2.44 -21.99
C LYS A 99 3.97 2.65 -20.70
N TYR A 100 3.76 1.57 -19.97
CA TYR A 100 3.03 1.57 -18.72
C TYR A 100 3.99 1.45 -17.53
N TYR A 101 3.85 2.35 -16.56
CA TYR A 101 4.73 2.43 -15.41
C TYR A 101 3.94 2.32 -14.11
N THR A 102 4.48 1.51 -13.20
CA THR A 102 3.97 1.31 -11.84
C THR A 102 5.06 1.68 -10.84
N LYS A 103 4.70 1.99 -9.59
CA LYS A 103 5.72 2.18 -8.55
C LYS A 103 6.58 0.92 -8.42
N SER A 104 7.84 1.10 -8.00
CA SER A 104 8.79 0.02 -7.78
C SER A 104 8.11 -1.15 -7.08
N GLN A 105 8.18 -2.32 -7.71
CA GLN A 105 7.68 -3.59 -7.18
C GLN A 105 8.57 -4.13 -6.04
N GLN A 106 9.53 -3.32 -5.57
CA GLN A 106 10.48 -3.67 -4.53
C GLN A 106 10.12 -2.93 -3.25
N CYS A 107 9.73 -3.71 -2.24
CA CYS A 107 9.53 -3.23 -0.89
C CYS A 107 10.88 -3.08 -0.19
N ASP A 108 10.94 -2.19 0.80
CA ASP A 108 12.13 -2.07 1.63
C ASP A 108 12.20 -3.27 2.61
N GLY A 109 13.38 -3.87 2.74
CA GLY A 109 13.62 -5.00 3.63
C GLY A 109 13.07 -6.32 3.08
N ASP A 110 12.49 -7.12 3.96
CA ASP A 110 11.91 -8.45 3.69
C ASP A 110 10.39 -8.41 3.47
N TYR A 111 9.84 -7.23 3.21
CA TYR A 111 8.45 -7.07 2.81
C TYR A 111 8.21 -7.62 1.39
N ILE A 112 7.07 -8.26 1.19
CA ILE A 112 6.67 -8.84 -0.09
C ILE A 112 5.70 -7.89 -0.77
N PHE A 113 6.00 -7.51 -2.01
CA PHE A 113 5.09 -6.69 -2.81
C PHE A 113 3.94 -7.56 -3.32
N ASN A 114 2.71 -7.19 -2.97
CA ASN A 114 1.53 -7.78 -3.58
C ASN A 114 1.00 -6.84 -4.68
N LYS A 115 1.26 -7.20 -5.95
CA LYS A 115 0.80 -6.44 -7.13
C LYS A 115 -0.71 -6.22 -7.12
N THR A 116 -1.48 -7.20 -6.67
CA THR A 116 -2.95 -7.14 -6.64
C THR A 116 -3.47 -6.14 -5.62
N MET A 117 -2.86 -6.11 -4.43
CA MET A 117 -3.22 -5.18 -3.34
C MET A 117 -2.61 -3.80 -3.52
N GLY A 118 -1.54 -3.69 -4.31
CA GLY A 118 -0.82 -2.44 -4.52
C GLY A 118 -0.09 -1.95 -3.28
N LEU A 119 0.31 -2.86 -2.39
CA LEU A 119 1.02 -2.59 -1.15
C LEU A 119 2.07 -3.67 -0.86
N CYS A 120 2.96 -3.34 0.06
CA CYS A 120 3.95 -4.24 0.61
C CYS A 120 3.43 -4.82 1.92
N PHE A 121 3.54 -6.13 2.15
CA PHE A 121 3.16 -6.73 3.43
C PHE A 121 4.20 -7.73 3.90
N LYS A 122 4.17 -8.03 5.20
CA LYS A 122 5.07 -8.99 5.84
C LYS A 122 4.29 -9.73 6.92
N ILE A 123 4.44 -11.05 6.96
CA ILE A 123 3.91 -11.90 8.01
C ILE A 123 5.04 -12.13 9.01
N HIS A 124 4.78 -11.83 10.27
CA HIS A 124 5.68 -12.04 11.39
C HIS A 124 5.21 -13.26 12.19
N PRO A 125 5.93 -14.38 12.15
CA PRO A 125 5.54 -15.60 12.85
C PRO A 125 5.67 -15.49 14.38
N GLU A 126 6.60 -14.66 14.86
CA GLU A 126 6.76 -14.38 16.30
C GLU A 126 5.49 -13.82 16.93
N THR A 127 5.27 -14.15 18.21
CA THR A 127 4.04 -13.76 18.90
C THR A 127 4.23 -12.53 19.77
N LYS A 128 3.26 -11.61 19.70
CA LYS A 128 3.23 -10.37 20.48
C LYS A 128 1.78 -9.99 20.83
N PRO A 129 1.54 -9.34 21.99
CA PRO A 129 0.30 -8.62 22.25
C PRO A 129 0.04 -7.54 21.19
N TYR A 130 -1.22 -7.12 21.03
CA TYR A 130 -1.63 -6.22 19.95
C TYR A 130 -0.81 -4.92 19.88
N LEU A 131 -0.61 -4.25 21.02
CA LEU A 131 0.15 -2.99 21.05
C LEU A 131 1.61 -3.20 20.69
N GLU A 132 2.23 -4.28 21.17
CA GLU A 132 3.62 -4.62 20.82
C GLU A 132 3.77 -5.03 19.35
N ALA A 133 2.78 -5.72 18.77
CA ALA A 133 2.75 -6.03 17.35
C ALA A 133 2.60 -4.76 16.50
N MET A 134 1.79 -3.80 16.96
CA MET A 134 1.67 -2.49 16.34
C MET A 134 3.00 -1.73 16.39
N ASP A 135 3.65 -1.66 17.55
CA ASP A 135 4.97 -1.04 17.73
C ASP A 135 6.05 -1.72 16.87
N ALA A 136 6.00 -3.05 16.73
CA ALA A 136 6.92 -3.80 15.87
C ALA A 136 6.75 -3.43 14.40
N CYS A 137 5.53 -3.34 13.89
CA CYS A 137 5.29 -2.82 12.54
C CYS A 137 5.78 -1.37 12.40
N GLU A 138 5.54 -0.52 13.40
CA GLU A 138 5.95 0.89 13.37
C GLU A 138 7.46 1.07 13.34
N ALA A 139 8.22 0.25 14.08
CA ALA A 139 9.67 0.23 14.06
C ALA A 139 10.24 -0.09 12.67
N GLU A 140 9.49 -0.82 11.84
CA GLU A 140 9.83 -1.12 10.45
C GLU A 140 9.34 -0.06 9.45
N GLY A 141 8.68 1.02 9.91
CA GLY A 141 8.03 2.00 9.05
C GLY A 141 6.73 1.49 8.42
N ALA A 142 6.09 0.50 9.05
CA ALA A 142 4.85 -0.15 8.63
C ALA A 142 3.73 0.07 9.66
N LYS A 143 2.57 -0.53 9.42
CA LYS A 143 1.44 -0.61 10.36
C LYS A 143 0.80 -2.00 10.27
N LEU A 144 0.02 -2.40 11.28
CA LEU A 144 -0.78 -3.62 11.17
C LEU A 144 -1.71 -3.57 9.94
N ILE A 145 -1.92 -4.71 9.30
CA ILE A 145 -2.64 -4.78 8.03
C ILE A 145 -4.11 -4.43 8.19
N ILE A 146 -4.64 -3.68 7.22
CA ILE A 146 -6.04 -3.32 7.07
C ILE A 146 -6.56 -4.03 5.82
N ILE A 147 -7.78 -4.56 5.89
CA ILE A 147 -8.47 -5.17 4.76
C ILE A 147 -9.51 -4.20 4.21
N ARG A 148 -9.28 -3.65 3.01
CA ARG A 148 -10.16 -2.63 2.43
C ARG A 148 -11.26 -3.21 1.54
N ASN A 149 -11.11 -4.44 1.07
CA ASN A 149 -12.05 -5.12 0.17
C ASN A 149 -11.77 -6.63 0.11
N ASP A 150 -12.70 -7.38 -0.48
CA ASP A 150 -12.63 -8.84 -0.61
C ASP A 150 -11.38 -9.33 -1.36
N MET A 151 -10.88 -8.57 -2.34
CA MET A 151 -9.67 -8.94 -3.06
C MET A 151 -8.45 -8.90 -2.13
N GLU A 152 -8.29 -7.84 -1.34
CA GLU A 152 -7.18 -7.76 -0.38
C GLU A 152 -7.27 -8.87 0.67
N TYR A 153 -8.49 -9.17 1.11
CA TYR A 153 -8.74 -10.26 2.04
C TYR A 153 -8.24 -11.59 1.49
N GLU A 154 -8.60 -11.96 0.26
CA GLU A 154 -8.15 -13.20 -0.37
C GLU A 154 -6.63 -13.28 -0.52
N GLN A 155 -5.98 -12.18 -0.89
CA GLN A 155 -4.53 -12.13 -1.04
C GLN A 155 -3.83 -12.39 0.29
N VAL A 156 -4.30 -11.76 1.38
CA VAL A 156 -3.76 -11.98 2.72
C VAL A 156 -4.03 -13.41 3.18
N ARG A 157 -5.27 -13.92 3.01
CA ARG A 157 -5.62 -15.30 3.38
C ARG A 157 -4.74 -16.33 2.68
N ASN A 158 -4.47 -16.17 1.39
CA ASN A 158 -3.64 -17.12 0.66
C ASN A 158 -2.18 -17.04 1.13
N ALA A 159 -1.64 -15.85 1.36
CA ALA A 159 -0.30 -15.71 1.93
C ALA A 159 -0.17 -16.36 3.32
N LEU A 160 -1.19 -16.25 4.16
CA LEU A 160 -1.23 -16.90 5.48
C LEU A 160 -1.28 -18.44 5.39
N LYS A 161 -1.95 -19.01 4.38
CA LYS A 161 -1.95 -20.47 4.12
C LYS A 161 -0.56 -20.98 3.76
N ASP A 162 0.19 -20.19 3.00
CA ASP A 162 1.50 -20.57 2.48
C ASP A 162 2.64 -20.33 3.49
N ALA A 163 2.45 -19.47 4.49
CA ALA A 163 3.48 -19.05 5.44
C ALA A 163 3.84 -20.10 6.52
N GLY A 164 3.13 -21.22 6.61
CA GLY A 164 3.37 -22.27 7.60
C GLY A 164 2.58 -22.07 8.91
N PRO A 165 3.02 -22.66 10.04
CA PRO A 165 2.27 -22.59 11.29
C PRO A 165 2.32 -21.19 11.89
N LEU A 166 1.15 -20.58 12.07
CA LEU A 166 0.99 -19.26 12.66
C LEU A 166 0.03 -19.33 13.85
N THR A 167 0.24 -18.47 14.86
CA THR A 167 -0.64 -18.36 16.01
C THR A 167 -1.59 -17.18 15.81
N TYR A 168 -2.77 -17.49 15.25
CA TYR A 168 -3.89 -16.57 14.96
C TYR A 168 -3.46 -15.13 14.64
N PRO A 169 -2.97 -14.86 13.42
CA PRO A 169 -2.28 -13.62 13.10
C PRO A 169 -3.13 -12.36 13.33
N LEU A 170 -2.62 -11.43 14.13
CA LEU A 170 -3.24 -10.14 14.38
C LEU A 170 -3.27 -9.28 13.12
N ASN A 171 -4.36 -8.52 13.00
CA ASN A 171 -4.56 -7.51 11.98
C ASN A 171 -4.88 -6.15 12.63
N GLY A 172 -5.13 -5.13 11.83
CA GLY A 172 -5.34 -3.77 12.30
C GLY A 172 -6.71 -3.49 12.91
N LEU A 173 -7.57 -4.50 13.11
CA LEU A 173 -8.95 -4.32 13.54
C LEU A 173 -9.03 -4.15 15.07
N ARG A 174 -9.85 -3.20 15.52
CA ARG A 174 -10.11 -2.89 16.93
C ARG A 174 -11.60 -2.69 17.18
N LYS A 175 -12.09 -3.20 18.31
CA LYS A 175 -13.44 -2.93 18.82
C LYS A 175 -13.39 -1.70 19.69
N THR A 176 -14.27 -0.75 19.43
CA THR A 176 -14.46 0.45 20.25
C THR A 176 -15.90 0.49 20.75
N VAL A 177 -16.09 0.83 22.03
CA VAL A 177 -17.43 0.96 22.63
C VAL A 177 -17.69 2.43 22.90
N SER A 178 -18.73 2.99 22.29
CA SER A 178 -19.17 4.37 22.52
C SER A 178 -20.67 4.40 22.77
N ASN A 179 -21.10 5.03 23.86
CA ASN A 179 -22.50 5.09 24.29
C ASN A 179 -23.18 3.71 24.33
N GLY A 180 -22.45 2.67 24.75
CA GLY A 180 -22.95 1.29 24.81
C GLY A 180 -23.01 0.57 23.45
N ILE A 181 -22.59 1.20 22.35
CA ILE A 181 -22.55 0.60 21.03
C ILE A 181 -21.12 0.16 20.71
N ALA A 182 -20.93 -1.14 20.52
CA ALA A 182 -19.68 -1.71 20.05
C ALA A 182 -19.55 -1.53 18.52
N THR A 183 -18.42 -1.01 18.06
CA THR A 183 -18.12 -0.82 16.64
C THR A 183 -16.70 -1.27 16.33
N TRP A 184 -16.56 -2.01 15.25
CA TRP A 184 -15.28 -2.45 14.70
C TRP A 184 -14.72 -1.39 13.76
N LYS A 185 -13.46 -1.02 13.95
CA LYS A 185 -12.73 -0.07 13.12
C LYS A 185 -11.31 -0.55 12.91
N TRP A 186 -10.74 -0.19 11.78
CA TRP A 186 -9.30 -0.27 11.57
C TRP A 186 -8.56 0.76 12.44
N TRP A 187 -7.28 0.53 12.73
CA TRP A 187 -6.45 1.46 13.53
C TRP A 187 -6.42 2.89 13.00
N ASN A 188 -6.69 3.10 11.70
CA ASN A 188 -6.76 4.41 11.07
C ASN A 188 -8.16 5.08 11.16
N GLY A 189 -9.09 4.45 11.87
CA GLY A 189 -10.47 4.93 12.06
C GLY A 189 -11.45 4.57 10.95
N GLN A 190 -11.00 3.93 9.87
CA GLN A 190 -11.88 3.47 8.79
C GLN A 190 -12.80 2.34 9.28
N ILE A 191 -14.04 2.35 8.80
CA ILE A 191 -15.00 1.26 9.01
C ILE A 191 -14.62 0.12 8.05
N PRO A 192 -14.48 -1.12 8.53
CA PRO A 192 -14.22 -2.25 7.66
C PRO A 192 -15.38 -2.49 6.67
N PRO A 193 -15.12 -3.12 5.51
CA PRO A 193 -16.18 -3.73 4.73
C PRO A 193 -16.88 -4.84 5.55
N SER A 194 -17.87 -5.52 4.96
CA SER A 194 -18.43 -6.71 5.61
C SER A 194 -17.32 -7.70 5.92
N LEU A 195 -17.08 -7.96 7.21
CA LEU A 195 -16.08 -8.91 7.66
C LEU A 195 -16.63 -10.32 7.56
N ASP A 196 -15.86 -11.21 6.94
CA ASP A 196 -16.13 -12.64 6.86
C ASP A 196 -15.68 -13.32 8.15
N TRP A 197 -16.48 -13.15 9.20
CA TRP A 197 -16.26 -13.74 10.52
C TRP A 197 -16.27 -15.27 10.44
N ALA A 198 -15.41 -15.88 11.24
CA ALA A 198 -15.43 -17.32 11.45
C ALA A 198 -16.76 -17.75 12.08
N PRO A 199 -17.17 -19.02 11.93
CA PRO A 199 -18.35 -19.53 12.61
C PRO A 199 -18.31 -19.20 14.11
N PHE A 200 -19.41 -18.62 14.60
CA PHE A 200 -19.61 -18.16 15.98
C PHE A 200 -18.91 -16.84 16.37
N GLN A 201 -18.15 -16.22 15.46
CA GLN A 201 -17.49 -14.94 15.72
C GLN A 201 -18.29 -13.72 15.22
N PRO A 202 -18.11 -12.53 15.81
CA PRO A 202 -17.35 -12.26 17.03
C PRO A 202 -18.12 -12.70 18.29
N ASP A 203 -17.49 -13.42 19.22
CA ASP A 203 -18.15 -13.98 20.42
C ASP A 203 -17.83 -13.21 21.71
N ASN A 204 -16.81 -12.34 21.68
CA ASN A 204 -16.40 -11.52 22.82
C ASN A 204 -16.16 -12.36 24.08
N LEU A 205 -15.39 -13.43 23.94
CA LEU A 205 -15.09 -14.39 24.98
C LEU A 205 -14.59 -13.69 26.27
N LEU A 206 -15.16 -14.11 27.41
CA LEU A 206 -14.90 -13.51 28.73
C LEU A 206 -15.10 -11.99 28.82
N TRP A 207 -15.81 -11.41 27.85
CA TRP A 207 -16.04 -9.96 27.72
C TRP A 207 -14.76 -9.15 27.47
N ASN A 208 -13.70 -9.74 26.92
CA ASN A 208 -12.38 -9.10 26.81
C ASN A 208 -11.75 -9.06 25.40
N GLU A 209 -12.50 -9.27 24.33
CA GLU A 209 -11.89 -9.45 23.00
C GLU A 209 -12.02 -8.21 22.12
N TYR A 210 -11.06 -7.29 22.23
CA TYR A 210 -11.15 -5.98 21.60
C TYR A 210 -10.25 -5.79 20.37
N CYS A 211 -9.57 -6.85 19.93
CA CYS A 211 -8.66 -6.85 18.79
C CYS A 211 -9.08 -7.90 17.77
N GLY A 212 -8.78 -7.68 16.49
CA GLY A 212 -9.05 -8.67 15.45
C GLY A 212 -7.83 -9.48 15.09
N ASN A 213 -8.05 -10.76 14.82
CA ASN A 213 -7.05 -11.66 14.26
C ASN A 213 -7.63 -12.40 13.03
N PHE A 214 -6.81 -13.27 12.44
CA PHE A 214 -7.25 -14.31 11.51
C PHE A 214 -7.17 -15.69 12.17
N ILE A 215 -8.28 -16.42 12.22
CA ILE A 215 -8.37 -17.77 12.76
C ILE A 215 -8.52 -18.81 11.64
N SER A 216 -7.84 -19.95 11.78
CA SER A 216 -8.03 -21.11 10.91
C SER A 216 -8.73 -22.23 11.67
N VAL A 217 -10.02 -22.47 11.39
CA VAL A 217 -10.86 -23.47 12.06
C VAL A 217 -11.44 -24.44 11.04
N LEU A 218 -11.26 -25.76 11.24
CA LEU A 218 -11.97 -26.86 10.55
C LEU A 218 -12.48 -26.56 9.12
N GLY A 219 -11.56 -26.34 8.17
CA GLY A 219 -11.90 -26.11 6.75
C GLY A 219 -12.17 -24.65 6.37
N PHE A 220 -12.14 -23.74 7.33
CA PHE A 220 -12.24 -22.29 7.15
C PHE A 220 -10.88 -21.63 7.44
N PRO A 221 -10.04 -21.43 6.41
CA PRO A 221 -8.70 -20.91 6.61
C PRO A 221 -8.70 -19.38 6.72
N TYR A 222 -8.23 -18.87 7.87
CA TYR A 222 -7.93 -17.46 8.12
C TYR A 222 -9.14 -16.52 7.96
N GLN A 223 -10.28 -16.90 8.55
CA GLN A 223 -11.43 -16.00 8.73
C GLN A 223 -11.22 -15.03 9.89
N PHE A 224 -12.04 -13.98 9.98
CA PHE A 224 -11.93 -13.01 11.08
C PHE A 224 -12.42 -13.58 12.41
N ASP A 225 -11.78 -13.15 13.49
CA ASP A 225 -12.04 -13.54 14.87
C ASP A 225 -11.70 -12.36 15.77
N ASP A 226 -12.47 -12.16 16.85
CA ASP A 226 -12.07 -11.25 17.91
C ASP A 226 -11.25 -11.98 18.96
N VAL A 227 -10.26 -11.27 19.50
CA VAL A 227 -9.33 -11.83 20.47
C VAL A 227 -9.00 -10.82 21.54
N ASP A 228 -8.66 -11.33 22.72
CA ASP A 228 -8.05 -10.56 23.78
C ASP A 228 -6.75 -9.94 23.28
N CYS A 229 -6.66 -8.62 23.37
CA CYS A 229 -5.54 -7.84 22.86
C CYS A 229 -4.22 -8.15 23.56
N ASP A 230 -4.27 -8.72 24.77
CA ASP A 230 -3.09 -9.04 25.58
C ASP A 230 -2.54 -10.45 25.28
N LEU A 231 -3.25 -11.25 24.48
CA LEU A 231 -2.76 -12.55 24.04
C LEU A 231 -1.62 -12.41 23.01
N PRO A 232 -0.50 -13.15 23.18
CA PRO A 232 0.58 -13.14 22.21
C PRO A 232 0.21 -13.91 20.94
N ASN A 233 0.19 -13.20 19.81
CA ASN A 233 -0.19 -13.74 18.51
C ASN A 233 0.81 -13.33 17.44
N SER A 234 0.93 -14.14 16.39
CA SER A 234 1.63 -13.74 15.15
C SER A 234 0.96 -12.47 14.59
N PHE A 235 1.58 -11.76 13.65
CA PHE A 235 0.97 -10.52 13.13
C PHE A 235 1.34 -10.22 11.69
N VAL A 236 0.53 -9.40 11.02
CA VAL A 236 0.76 -9.01 9.63
C VAL A 236 0.92 -7.49 9.53
N CYS A 237 2.05 -7.05 9.01
CA CYS A 237 2.35 -5.64 8.76
C CYS A 237 2.12 -5.28 7.29
N GLN A 238 1.76 -4.03 7.02
CA GLN A 238 1.67 -3.42 5.70
C GLN A 238 2.48 -2.12 5.59
N LYS A 239 3.01 -1.87 4.41
CA LYS A 239 3.59 -0.59 3.96
C LYS A 239 2.89 -0.14 2.69
N ASN A 240 2.40 1.09 2.71
CA ASN A 240 1.91 1.74 1.50
C ASN A 240 3.12 2.18 0.65
N ILE A 241 2.99 2.09 -0.68
CA ILE A 241 4.04 2.48 -1.65
C ILE A 241 3.76 3.87 -2.20
#